data_AF-A0A1T0CTH7-F1
#
_entry.id   AF-A0A1T0CTH7-F1
#
_cell.length_a   1.000
_cell.length_b   1.000
_cell.length_c   1.000
_cell.angle_alpha   90.00
_cell.angle_beta   90.00
_cell.angle_gamma   90.00
#
_symmetry.space_group_name_H-M   'P 1'
#
loop_
_entity.id
_entity.type
_entity.pdbx_description
1 polymer ?
#
loop_
_entity_poly.entity_id
_entity_poly.type
_entity_poly.pdbx_seq_one_letter_code
_entity_poly.pdbx_strand_id
1 'polypeptide(L)'
;MAILTVLAYSLPVSASDDTANVKSLDDRHAQELLSVAQITPLPTIVATSSTPTDADSDTGIITLSQDELLAQPQLLAHAFGSALAYGQVSAVQYLLPLYQAHDQPDDALIWWAQALLAQHQGKFGTAIEHYRHLIAKHPEHNTIRLQLAIALFYDRQYDAAKGQLQKLESQSNLSPIISPHITHYLTLIDKIDDWQLTGGINYIQDQNINNAPTNPNLSEHWTAQEAQSAHGIGAHVGIAKKHTLAHGYQLDGDLHLGAKYYHDAKSYNEATGKLSIGITHHDAHHAVRLAPYLEHTYYAGGHSQNNPSAKLEHFSQTKGLSLSWQYTPHPQWQSTVLLDYARPRYQTRTHLDGETYFTQASLAHAPSAMQQWQLGINYTHADTQDKDDSYHRYGVRASWQQEWAHGISTQLDLGYAHRRYHAPMPIFNQTQSNHEYHIQGSIWHRNIHFMGITPRLTWQYQHQNSNIALYEYRKNHAFVELSKRF
;
A
#
# COMPACT_ATOMS: atom_id res chain seq x y z
N MET A 1 16.19 35.97 74.53
CA MET A 1 14.94 36.71 74.29
C MET A 1 15.20 37.71 73.16
N ALA A 2 14.88 37.33 71.91
CA ALA A 2 14.88 38.15 70.68
C ALA A 2 14.47 37.18 69.55
N ILE A 3 13.17 36.97 69.30
CA ILE A 3 12.30 37.66 68.31
C ILE A 3 12.80 37.49 66.87
N LEU A 4 12.09 36.58 66.19
CA LEU A 4 11.98 36.38 64.74
C LEU A 4 11.52 37.65 64.03
N THR A 5 12.11 37.94 62.87
CA THR A 5 11.43 38.68 61.79
C THR A 5 11.86 38.13 60.44
N VAL A 6 10.90 37.46 59.78
CA VAL A 6 10.99 36.95 58.41
C VAL A 6 10.55 38.07 57.46
N LEU A 7 11.37 38.40 56.47
CA LEU A 7 10.99 39.29 55.36
C LEU A 7 10.73 38.43 54.13
N ALA A 8 9.43 38.30 53.81
CA ALA A 8 8.94 37.68 52.59
C ALA A 8 9.15 38.65 51.41
N TYR A 9 9.83 38.19 50.36
CA TYR A 9 9.74 38.80 49.04
C TYR A 9 8.69 38.05 48.22
N SER A 10 7.56 38.71 48.01
CA SER A 10 6.53 38.33 47.04
C SER A 10 7.03 38.65 45.62
N LEU A 11 7.18 37.63 44.78
CA LEU A 11 7.25 37.81 43.33
C LEU A 11 5.84 38.03 42.78
N PRO A 12 5.61 39.01 41.89
CA PRO A 12 4.33 39.14 41.21
C PRO A 12 4.16 37.98 40.23
N VAL A 13 3.08 37.22 40.38
CA VAL A 13 2.54 36.33 39.35
C VAL A 13 2.08 37.22 38.20
N SER A 14 2.91 37.33 37.17
CA SER A 14 2.53 37.91 35.88
C SER A 14 1.73 36.88 35.11
N ALA A 15 0.53 37.24 34.70
CA ALA A 15 -0.35 36.46 33.84
C ALA A 15 0.38 36.02 32.55
N SER A 16 0.76 34.74 32.49
CA SER A 16 1.26 34.06 31.29
C SER A 16 0.32 32.97 30.77
N ASP A 17 -0.84 32.79 31.39
CA ASP A 17 -1.63 31.56 31.23
C ASP A 17 -2.43 31.45 29.92
N ASP A 18 -2.78 32.55 29.23
CA ASP A 18 -3.57 32.42 27.99
C ASP A 18 -2.75 31.89 26.80
N THR A 19 -1.45 32.20 26.74
CA THR A 19 -0.63 31.82 25.57
C THR A 19 -0.14 30.37 25.63
N ALA A 20 0.13 29.84 26.82
CA ALA A 20 0.48 28.43 27.01
C ALA A 20 -0.70 27.51 26.68
N ASN A 21 -1.91 27.93 27.07
CA ASN A 21 -3.16 27.22 26.79
C ASN A 21 -3.44 27.10 25.30
N VAL A 22 -3.34 28.22 24.55
CA VAL A 22 -3.54 28.22 23.09
C VAL A 22 -2.52 27.34 22.37
N LYS A 23 -1.25 27.35 22.80
CA LYS A 23 -0.21 26.47 22.23
C LYS A 23 -0.55 24.99 22.40
N SER A 24 -0.91 24.59 23.62
CA SER A 24 -1.26 23.19 23.93
C SER A 24 -2.49 22.66 23.16
N LEU A 25 -3.46 23.53 22.85
CA LEU A 25 -4.67 23.16 22.10
C LEU A 25 -4.35 22.88 20.62
N ASP A 26 -3.43 23.65 20.03
CA ASP A 26 -2.99 23.49 18.64
C ASP A 26 -1.95 22.36 18.47
N ASP A 27 -1.19 22.04 19.54
CA ASP A 27 -0.36 20.83 19.58
C ASP A 27 -1.18 19.55 19.41
N ARG A 28 -2.46 19.55 19.80
CA ARG A 28 -3.37 18.41 19.56
C ARG A 28 -3.64 18.17 18.08
N HIS A 29 -3.65 19.23 17.27
CA HIS A 29 -3.78 19.09 15.82
C HIS A 29 -2.48 18.55 15.22
N ALA A 30 -1.32 19.06 15.67
CA ALA A 30 -0.01 18.55 15.26
C ALA A 30 0.20 17.07 15.63
N GLN A 31 -0.24 16.66 16.82
CA GLN A 31 -0.23 15.27 17.28
C GLN A 31 -1.19 14.38 16.45
N GLU A 32 -2.31 14.93 15.97
CA GLU A 32 -3.19 14.23 15.04
C GLU A 32 -2.49 14.02 13.69
N LEU A 33 -1.79 15.01 13.14
CA LEU A 33 -1.01 14.86 11.90
C LEU A 33 0.05 13.74 12.01
N LEU A 34 0.72 13.65 13.15
CA LEU A 34 1.64 12.56 13.49
C LEU A 34 0.97 11.17 13.52
N SER A 35 -0.31 11.11 13.85
CA SER A 35 -1.09 9.87 13.90
C SER A 35 -1.82 9.52 12.60
N VAL A 36 -2.24 10.53 11.82
CA VAL A 36 -3.05 10.39 10.59
C VAL A 36 -2.18 10.18 9.35
N ALA A 37 -0.91 10.60 9.37
CA ALA A 37 0.08 10.29 8.33
C ALA A 37 0.30 8.76 8.11
N GLN A 38 -0.32 7.91 8.91
CA GLN A 38 -0.19 6.45 8.91
C GLN A 38 -1.32 5.70 8.19
N ILE A 39 -2.29 6.40 7.57
CA ILE A 39 -3.33 5.77 6.75
C ILE A 39 -2.91 5.82 5.28
N THR A 40 -1.88 5.06 4.91
CA THR A 40 -1.68 4.76 3.48
C THR A 40 -2.86 3.89 3.02
N PRO A 41 -3.55 4.23 1.92
CA PRO A 41 -4.52 3.32 1.33
C PRO A 41 -3.80 2.01 1.02
N LEU A 42 -4.32 0.93 1.56
CA LEU A 42 -3.73 -0.39 1.40
C LEU A 42 -3.86 -0.81 -0.06
N PRO A 43 -2.84 -1.49 -0.64
CA PRO A 43 -2.91 -1.92 -2.02
C PRO A 43 -4.12 -2.85 -2.22
N THR A 44 -5.04 -2.46 -3.09
CA THR A 44 -6.12 -3.32 -3.58
C THR A 44 -5.50 -4.47 -4.37
N ILE A 45 -5.83 -5.71 -4.01
CA ILE A 45 -5.44 -6.87 -4.79
C ILE A 45 -6.25 -6.81 -6.10
N VAL A 46 -5.60 -6.42 -7.19
CA VAL A 46 -6.19 -6.55 -8.53
C VAL A 46 -6.03 -8.00 -8.95
N ALA A 47 -7.10 -8.79 -8.79
CA ALA A 47 -7.16 -10.15 -9.32
C ALA A 47 -7.17 -10.08 -10.86
N THR A 48 -6.05 -10.38 -11.50
CA THR A 48 -6.01 -10.66 -12.94
C THR A 48 -6.48 -12.09 -13.16
N SER A 49 -7.77 -12.26 -13.46
CA SER A 49 -8.31 -13.51 -13.99
C SER A 49 -8.09 -13.58 -15.49
N SER A 50 -7.20 -14.46 -15.95
CA SER A 50 -7.17 -14.90 -17.34
C SER A 50 -6.92 -16.41 -17.37
N THR A 51 -7.97 -17.18 -17.16
CA THR A 51 -8.04 -18.56 -17.66
C THR A 51 -8.48 -18.49 -19.13
N PRO A 52 -7.69 -19.02 -20.08
CA PRO A 52 -8.19 -19.28 -21.42
C PRO A 52 -9.23 -20.40 -21.31
N THR A 53 -10.42 -20.14 -21.82
CA THR A 53 -11.45 -21.15 -22.05
C THR A 53 -11.02 -21.96 -23.27
N ASP A 54 -10.66 -23.24 -23.06
CA ASP A 54 -10.43 -24.17 -24.16
C ASP A 54 -11.75 -24.40 -24.91
N ALA A 55 -11.77 -24.02 -26.18
CA ALA A 55 -12.84 -24.31 -27.11
C ALA A 55 -12.62 -25.70 -27.70
N ASP A 56 -13.53 -26.60 -27.35
CA ASP A 56 -13.63 -27.97 -27.82
C ASP A 56 -13.84 -27.98 -29.34
N SER A 57 -12.89 -28.55 -30.10
CA SER A 57 -13.09 -28.86 -31.51
C SER A 57 -12.87 -30.34 -31.78
N ASP A 58 -13.97 -30.97 -32.16
CA ASP A 58 -14.16 -32.39 -32.48
C ASP A 58 -13.22 -32.81 -33.61
N THR A 59 -12.14 -33.50 -33.27
CA THR A 59 -11.24 -34.17 -34.21
C THR A 59 -11.04 -35.61 -33.76
N GLY A 60 -11.13 -36.56 -34.70
CA GLY A 60 -11.19 -38.00 -34.47
C GLY A 60 -10.29 -38.50 -33.33
N ILE A 61 -10.92 -38.81 -32.20
CA ILE A 61 -10.25 -39.26 -30.98
C ILE A 61 -9.69 -40.67 -31.22
N ILE A 62 -8.38 -40.79 -31.36
CA ILE A 62 -7.67 -42.08 -31.35
C ILE A 62 -7.49 -42.48 -29.88
N THR A 63 -8.10 -43.60 -29.48
CA THR A 63 -7.91 -44.18 -28.15
C THR A 63 -6.88 -45.30 -28.24
N LEU A 64 -5.78 -45.15 -27.50
CA LEU A 64 -4.68 -46.12 -27.41
C LEU A 64 -4.44 -46.41 -25.93
N SER A 65 -4.18 -47.67 -25.59
CA SER A 65 -3.72 -48.04 -24.26
C SER A 65 -2.25 -47.66 -24.04
N GLN A 66 -1.84 -47.58 -22.78
CA GLN A 66 -0.45 -47.27 -22.40
C GLN A 66 0.55 -48.24 -23.03
N ASP A 67 0.24 -49.53 -23.05
CA ASP A 67 1.10 -50.57 -23.62
C ASP A 67 1.21 -50.45 -25.15
N GLU A 68 0.12 -50.11 -25.84
CA GLU A 68 0.10 -49.87 -27.28
C GLU A 68 0.89 -48.61 -27.66
N LEU A 69 0.88 -47.58 -26.81
CA LEU A 69 1.66 -46.37 -27.01
C LEU A 69 3.16 -46.61 -26.78
N LEU A 70 3.53 -47.39 -25.76
CA LEU A 70 4.92 -47.80 -25.51
C LEU A 70 5.48 -48.68 -26.64
N ALA A 71 4.63 -49.50 -27.27
CA ALA A 71 4.99 -50.29 -28.45
C ALA A 71 5.21 -49.44 -29.71
N GLN A 72 4.87 -48.14 -29.69
CA GLN A 72 5.01 -47.21 -30.82
C GLN A 72 5.85 -45.98 -30.47
N PRO A 73 7.19 -46.11 -30.40
CA PRO A 73 8.08 -45.04 -29.94
C PRO A 73 7.97 -43.71 -30.68
N GLN A 74 7.83 -43.76 -32.02
CA GLN A 74 7.72 -42.57 -32.84
C GLN A 74 6.42 -41.81 -32.57
N LEU A 75 5.32 -42.55 -32.34
CA LEU A 75 4.03 -41.96 -31.99
C LEU A 75 4.09 -41.32 -30.60
N LEU A 76 4.70 -42.01 -29.63
CA LEU A 76 4.93 -41.47 -28.29
C LEU A 76 5.75 -40.19 -28.33
N ALA A 77 6.87 -40.16 -29.07
CA ALA A 77 7.71 -38.98 -29.22
C ALA A 77 6.97 -37.81 -29.89
N HIS A 78 6.19 -38.08 -30.95
CA HIS A 78 5.41 -37.07 -31.63
C HIS A 78 4.28 -36.51 -30.73
N ALA A 79 3.55 -37.38 -30.03
CA ALA A 79 2.52 -36.98 -29.08
C ALA A 79 3.11 -36.14 -27.95
N PHE A 80 4.26 -36.54 -27.41
CA PHE A 80 4.94 -35.81 -26.34
C PHE A 80 5.44 -34.44 -26.81
N GLY A 81 6.13 -34.36 -27.95
CA GLY A 81 6.57 -33.10 -28.55
C GLY A 81 5.41 -32.16 -28.87
N SER A 82 4.29 -32.68 -29.35
CA SER A 82 3.07 -31.90 -29.59
C SER A 82 2.50 -31.35 -28.28
N ALA A 83 2.38 -32.20 -27.25
CA ALA A 83 1.89 -31.78 -25.93
C ALA A 83 2.77 -30.67 -25.32
N LEU A 84 4.09 -30.76 -25.49
CA LEU A 84 5.04 -29.73 -25.06
C LEU A 84 4.87 -28.42 -25.84
N ALA A 85 4.75 -28.51 -27.16
CA ALA A 85 4.60 -27.35 -28.03
C ALA A 85 3.30 -26.57 -27.74
N TYR A 86 2.19 -27.29 -27.49
CA TYR A 86 0.89 -26.70 -27.16
C TYR A 86 0.72 -26.38 -25.68
N GLY A 87 1.71 -26.69 -24.82
CA GLY A 87 1.63 -26.42 -23.39
C GLY A 87 0.56 -27.26 -22.65
N GLN A 88 0.25 -28.45 -23.15
CA GLN A 88 -0.76 -29.35 -22.59
C GLN A 88 -0.22 -30.05 -21.34
N VAL A 89 -0.24 -29.35 -20.21
CA VAL A 89 0.39 -29.79 -18.95
C VAL A 89 -0.07 -31.18 -18.51
N SER A 90 -1.38 -31.47 -18.54
CA SER A 90 -1.92 -32.77 -18.14
C SER A 90 -1.39 -33.91 -19.03
N ALA A 91 -1.30 -33.68 -20.33
CA ALA A 91 -0.74 -34.65 -21.28
C ALA A 91 0.77 -34.84 -21.04
N VAL A 92 1.52 -33.75 -20.84
CA VAL A 92 2.95 -33.81 -20.52
C VAL A 92 3.22 -34.56 -19.22
N GLN A 93 2.40 -34.32 -18.19
CA GLN A 93 2.52 -35.01 -16.90
C GLN A 93 2.27 -36.52 -17.02
N TYR A 94 1.32 -36.92 -17.87
CA TYR A 94 1.04 -38.33 -18.16
C TYR A 94 2.12 -38.99 -19.03
N LEU A 95 2.56 -38.31 -20.09
CA LEU A 95 3.48 -38.87 -21.09
C LEU A 95 4.94 -38.88 -20.65
N LEU A 96 5.38 -37.95 -19.80
CA LEU A 96 6.77 -37.84 -19.35
C LEU A 96 7.35 -39.17 -18.80
N PRO A 97 6.73 -39.86 -17.82
CA PRO A 97 7.28 -41.11 -17.31
C PRO A 97 7.33 -42.22 -18.37
N LEU A 98 6.37 -42.23 -19.32
CA LEU A 98 6.37 -43.18 -20.44
C LEU A 98 7.52 -42.90 -21.41
N TYR A 99 7.74 -41.62 -21.72
CA TYR A 99 8.82 -41.17 -22.61
C TYR A 99 10.20 -41.46 -22.01
N GLN A 100 10.37 -41.26 -20.70
CA GLN A 100 11.62 -41.56 -19.98
C GLN A 100 11.96 -43.06 -19.94
N ALA A 101 10.95 -43.94 -20.00
CA ALA A 101 11.14 -45.38 -19.99
C ALA A 101 11.54 -45.95 -21.37
N HIS A 102 11.59 -45.12 -22.40
CA HIS A 102 11.97 -45.52 -23.75
C HIS A 102 13.50 -45.72 -23.89
N ASP A 103 13.92 -46.50 -24.89
CA ASP A 103 15.33 -46.65 -25.23
C ASP A 103 15.86 -45.36 -25.87
N GLN A 104 16.90 -44.75 -25.26
CA GLN A 104 17.53 -43.50 -25.72
C GLN A 104 16.57 -42.30 -25.84
N PRO A 105 15.95 -41.85 -24.74
CA PRO A 105 15.07 -40.69 -24.77
C PRO A 105 15.86 -39.42 -25.09
N ASP A 106 15.23 -38.46 -25.78
CA ASP A 106 15.82 -37.15 -26.02
C ASP A 106 15.78 -36.31 -24.75
N ASP A 107 16.97 -36.06 -24.18
CA ASP A 107 17.13 -35.20 -23.01
C ASP A 107 16.48 -33.82 -23.21
N ALA A 108 16.52 -33.24 -24.41
CA ALA A 108 15.93 -31.93 -24.66
C ALA A 108 14.41 -31.91 -24.41
N LEU A 109 13.69 -32.96 -24.80
CA LEU A 109 12.26 -33.08 -24.54
C LEU A 109 11.96 -33.30 -23.05
N ILE A 110 12.83 -34.01 -22.33
CA ILE A 110 12.72 -34.18 -20.87
C ILE A 110 12.93 -32.83 -20.17
N TRP A 111 13.99 -32.09 -20.52
CA TRP A 111 14.25 -30.76 -19.98
C TRP A 111 13.09 -29.80 -20.27
N TRP A 112 12.49 -29.89 -21.47
CA TRP A 112 11.35 -29.06 -21.84
C TRP A 112 10.12 -29.41 -21.00
N ALA A 113 9.83 -30.69 -20.80
CA ALA A 113 8.74 -31.13 -19.93
C ALA A 113 8.93 -30.65 -18.49
N GLN A 114 10.13 -30.76 -17.95
CA GLN A 114 10.45 -30.28 -16.61
C GLN A 114 10.25 -28.76 -16.49
N ALA A 115 10.65 -27.99 -17.50
CA ALA A 115 10.42 -26.55 -17.55
C ALA A 115 8.93 -26.20 -17.53
N LEU A 116 8.13 -26.87 -18.37
CA LEU A 116 6.69 -26.63 -18.48
C LEU A 116 5.95 -27.02 -17.18
N LEU A 117 6.30 -28.16 -16.59
CA LEU A 117 5.73 -28.62 -15.32
C LEU A 117 6.11 -27.68 -14.17
N ALA A 118 7.36 -27.21 -14.11
CA ALA A 118 7.80 -26.24 -13.12
C ALA A 118 7.04 -24.91 -13.27
N GLN A 119 6.86 -24.43 -14.50
CA GLN A 119 6.09 -23.22 -14.79
C GLN A 119 4.63 -23.35 -14.34
N HIS A 120 3.98 -24.47 -14.63
CA HIS A 120 2.61 -24.73 -14.19
C HIS A 120 2.48 -24.81 -12.66
N GLN A 121 3.52 -25.31 -11.97
CA GLN A 121 3.57 -25.37 -10.51
C GLN A 121 3.90 -24.01 -9.85
N GLY A 122 4.06 -22.93 -10.64
CA GLY A 122 4.47 -21.62 -10.14
C GLY A 122 5.95 -21.50 -9.77
N LYS A 123 6.77 -22.53 -10.05
CA LYS A 123 8.21 -22.55 -9.80
C LYS A 123 8.95 -21.88 -10.97
N PHE A 124 8.65 -20.60 -11.19
CA PHE A 124 9.11 -19.89 -12.38
C PHE A 124 10.64 -19.79 -12.47
N GLY A 125 11.35 -19.59 -11.35
CA GLY A 125 12.82 -19.62 -11.32
C GLY A 125 13.40 -20.92 -11.90
N THR A 126 12.90 -22.08 -11.45
CA THR A 126 13.31 -23.40 -11.97
C THR A 126 12.94 -23.57 -13.44
N ALA A 127 11.73 -23.15 -13.84
CA ALA A 127 11.31 -23.19 -15.23
C ALA A 127 12.24 -22.36 -16.14
N ILE A 128 12.59 -21.15 -15.71
CA ILE A 128 13.50 -20.24 -16.42
C ILE A 128 14.88 -20.87 -16.58
N GLU A 129 15.42 -21.53 -15.56
CA GLU A 129 16.70 -22.26 -15.64
C GLU A 129 16.65 -23.35 -16.71
N HIS A 130 15.62 -24.22 -16.69
CA HIS A 130 15.45 -25.28 -17.68
C HIS A 130 15.28 -24.72 -19.11
N TYR A 131 14.45 -23.68 -19.29
CA TYR A 131 14.27 -23.06 -20.61
C TYR A 131 15.54 -22.36 -21.12
N ARG A 132 16.30 -21.68 -20.25
CA ARG A 132 17.59 -21.07 -20.62
C ARG A 132 18.59 -22.15 -21.06
N HIS A 133 18.62 -23.30 -20.39
CA HIS A 133 19.45 -24.43 -20.80
C HIS A 133 19.10 -24.91 -22.22
N LEU A 134 17.81 -25.03 -22.53
CA LEU A 134 17.33 -25.45 -23.85
C LEU A 134 17.66 -24.43 -24.95
N ILE A 135 17.40 -23.14 -24.71
CA ILE A 135 17.65 -22.08 -25.71
C ILE A 135 19.14 -21.88 -25.97
N ALA A 136 20.01 -22.14 -24.99
CA ALA A 136 21.45 -22.10 -25.20
C ALA A 136 21.94 -23.14 -26.22
N LYS A 137 21.27 -24.31 -26.27
CA LYS A 137 21.57 -25.40 -27.22
C LYS A 137 20.78 -25.30 -28.54
N HIS A 138 19.53 -24.82 -28.47
CA HIS A 138 18.58 -24.74 -29.58
C HIS A 138 18.03 -23.32 -29.72
N PRO A 139 18.86 -22.33 -30.11
CA PRO A 139 18.45 -20.92 -30.19
C PRO A 139 17.37 -20.64 -31.24
N GLU A 140 17.17 -21.54 -32.20
CA GLU A 140 16.17 -21.47 -33.27
C GLU A 140 14.75 -21.87 -32.82
N HIS A 141 14.59 -22.46 -31.64
CA HIS A 141 13.30 -23.00 -31.21
C HIS A 141 12.36 -21.91 -30.66
N ASN A 142 11.48 -21.39 -31.51
CA ASN A 142 10.60 -20.25 -31.19
C ASN A 142 9.58 -20.55 -30.08
N THR A 143 9.01 -21.75 -30.02
CA THR A 143 8.04 -22.12 -28.97
C THR A 143 8.68 -22.12 -27.57
N ILE A 144 9.87 -22.71 -27.42
CA ILE A 144 10.63 -22.70 -26.16
C ILE A 144 10.98 -21.25 -25.77
N ARG A 145 11.36 -20.40 -26.75
CA ARG A 145 11.61 -18.97 -26.51
C ARG A 145 10.37 -18.22 -26.04
N LEU A 146 9.19 -18.51 -26.59
CA LEU A 146 7.94 -17.92 -26.15
C LEU A 146 7.60 -18.36 -24.72
N GLN A 147 7.70 -19.65 -24.43
CA GLN A 147 7.42 -20.18 -23.08
C GLN A 147 8.42 -19.65 -22.05
N LEU A 148 9.70 -19.48 -22.40
CA LEU A 148 10.68 -18.77 -21.57
C LEU A 148 10.23 -17.33 -21.29
N ALA A 149 9.82 -16.60 -22.33
CA ALA A 149 9.39 -15.21 -22.18
C ALA A 149 8.18 -15.08 -21.24
N ILE A 150 7.24 -16.02 -21.34
CA ILE A 150 6.07 -16.10 -20.46
C ILE A 150 6.50 -16.43 -19.02
N ALA A 151 7.40 -17.39 -18.83
CA ALA A 151 7.93 -17.72 -17.50
C ALA A 151 8.65 -16.51 -16.87
N LEU A 152 9.47 -15.80 -17.64
CA LEU A 152 10.12 -14.54 -17.22
C LEU A 152 9.10 -13.47 -16.85
N PHE A 153 8.01 -13.33 -17.60
CA PHE A 153 6.94 -12.37 -17.31
C PHE A 153 6.24 -12.67 -15.98
N TYR A 154 5.87 -13.92 -15.73
CA TYR A 154 5.23 -14.32 -14.46
C TYR A 154 6.19 -14.27 -13.26
N ASP A 155 7.48 -14.48 -13.49
CA ASP A 155 8.54 -14.25 -12.50
C ASP A 155 8.87 -12.76 -12.31
N ARG A 156 8.20 -11.86 -13.04
CA ARG A 156 8.43 -10.40 -13.03
C ARG A 156 9.79 -9.94 -13.55
N GLN A 157 10.53 -10.78 -14.28
CA GLN A 157 11.73 -10.36 -15.02
C GLN A 157 11.34 -9.67 -16.33
N TYR A 158 10.62 -8.54 -16.26
CA TYR A 158 9.98 -7.93 -17.43
C TYR A 158 10.97 -7.44 -18.50
N ASP A 159 12.14 -6.92 -18.11
CA ASP A 159 13.19 -6.53 -19.06
C ASP A 159 13.68 -7.74 -19.89
N ALA A 160 13.97 -8.86 -19.22
CA ALA A 160 14.39 -10.09 -19.88
C ALA A 160 13.25 -10.70 -20.74
N ALA A 161 12.01 -10.67 -20.24
CA ALA A 161 10.83 -11.12 -20.98
C ALA A 161 10.65 -10.30 -22.27
N LYS A 162 10.72 -8.97 -22.17
CA LYS A 162 10.65 -8.03 -23.30
C LYS A 162 11.73 -8.32 -24.33
N GLY A 163 12.97 -8.54 -23.90
CA GLY A 163 14.07 -8.92 -24.79
C GLY A 163 13.82 -10.23 -25.56
N GLN A 164 13.23 -11.25 -24.93
CA GLN A 164 12.86 -12.49 -25.62
C GLN A 164 11.69 -12.30 -26.59
N LEU A 165 10.69 -11.51 -26.22
CA LEU A 165 9.51 -11.22 -27.04
C LEU A 165 9.86 -10.40 -28.29
N GLN A 166 10.67 -9.35 -28.15
CA GLN A 166 11.15 -8.54 -29.27
C GLN A 166 12.04 -9.37 -30.22
N LYS A 167 12.83 -10.30 -29.67
CA LYS A 167 13.60 -11.23 -30.51
C LYS A 167 12.69 -12.14 -31.32
N LEU A 168 11.61 -12.67 -30.75
CA LEU A 168 10.61 -13.44 -31.49
C LEU A 168 9.92 -12.60 -32.58
N GLU A 169 9.54 -11.37 -32.27
CA GLU A 169 8.90 -10.45 -33.20
C GLU A 169 9.78 -10.15 -34.43
N SER A 170 11.11 -10.10 -34.25
CA SER A 170 12.07 -9.85 -35.32
C SER A 170 12.28 -11.00 -36.31
N GLN A 171 11.72 -12.19 -36.06
CA GLN A 171 11.94 -13.37 -36.89
C GLN A 171 11.03 -13.42 -38.13
N SER A 172 11.61 -13.72 -39.29
CA SER A 172 10.94 -13.66 -40.59
C SER A 172 9.86 -14.73 -40.81
N ASN A 173 9.86 -15.80 -40.01
CA ASN A 173 9.01 -16.99 -40.12
C ASN A 173 8.09 -17.19 -38.91
N LEU A 174 7.65 -16.10 -38.28
CA LEU A 174 6.77 -16.16 -37.12
C LEU A 174 5.39 -16.69 -37.50
N SER A 175 4.91 -17.72 -36.79
CA SER A 175 3.55 -18.25 -36.99
C SER A 175 2.51 -17.16 -36.73
N PRO A 176 1.47 -17.00 -37.58
CA PRO A 176 0.38 -16.06 -37.36
C PRO A 176 -0.34 -16.25 -36.02
N ILE A 177 -0.29 -17.45 -35.46
CA ILE A 177 -0.89 -17.80 -34.16
C ILE A 177 -0.12 -17.17 -33.00
N ILE A 178 1.20 -16.99 -33.12
CA ILE A 178 2.07 -16.55 -32.02
C ILE A 178 2.11 -15.02 -31.90
N SER A 179 2.01 -14.31 -33.03
CA SER A 179 2.14 -12.84 -33.10
C SER A 179 1.22 -12.09 -32.12
N PRO A 180 -0.10 -12.40 -32.02
CA PRO A 180 -0.99 -11.74 -31.07
C PRO A 180 -0.59 -11.91 -29.60
N HIS A 181 -0.04 -13.08 -29.23
CA HIS A 181 0.43 -13.32 -27.86
C HIS A 181 1.66 -12.47 -27.52
N ILE A 182 2.60 -12.33 -28.46
CA ILE A 182 3.78 -11.48 -28.28
C ILE A 182 3.35 -10.02 -28.07
N THR A 183 2.51 -9.48 -28.95
CA THR A 183 2.01 -8.11 -28.84
C THR A 183 1.26 -7.89 -27.51
N HIS A 184 0.47 -8.88 -27.06
CA HIS A 184 -0.23 -8.81 -25.78
C HIS A 184 0.73 -8.64 -24.60
N TYR A 185 1.74 -9.51 -24.47
CA TYR A 185 2.71 -9.43 -23.37
C TYR A 185 3.58 -8.18 -23.43
N LEU A 186 4.03 -7.76 -24.62
CA LEU A 186 4.76 -6.50 -24.79
C LEU A 186 3.94 -5.30 -24.30
N THR A 187 2.66 -5.25 -24.66
CA THR A 187 1.74 -4.20 -24.19
C THR A 187 1.57 -4.21 -22.67
N LEU A 188 1.49 -5.39 -22.05
CA LEU A 188 1.41 -5.51 -20.58
C LEU A 188 2.70 -5.05 -19.90
N ILE A 189 3.86 -5.37 -20.47
CA ILE A 189 5.16 -4.93 -19.95
C ILE A 189 5.30 -3.41 -20.06
N ASP A 190 4.95 -2.83 -21.21
CA ASP A 190 5.03 -1.37 -21.41
C ASP A 190 4.10 -0.62 -20.44
N LYS A 191 2.92 -1.17 -20.13
CA LYS A 191 2.01 -0.61 -19.12
C LYS A 191 2.53 -0.63 -17.69
N ILE A 192 3.47 -1.52 -17.35
CA ILE A 192 4.05 -1.56 -16.00
C ILE A 192 4.92 -0.33 -15.76
N ASP A 193 5.63 0.11 -16.79
CA ASP A 193 6.50 1.28 -16.77
C ASP A 193 5.71 2.58 -16.99
N ASP A 194 4.40 2.55 -17.28
CA ASP A 194 3.61 3.76 -17.49
C ASP A 194 3.46 4.62 -16.22
N TRP A 195 3.16 5.90 -16.44
CA TRP A 195 2.83 6.81 -15.35
C TRP A 195 1.52 6.40 -14.70
N GLN A 196 1.54 6.22 -13.37
CA GLN A 196 0.34 5.96 -12.59
C GLN A 196 -0.08 7.25 -11.90
N LEU A 197 -1.26 7.76 -12.28
CA LEU A 197 -1.85 8.94 -11.66
C LEU A 197 -3.04 8.53 -10.80
N THR A 198 -3.02 8.97 -9.56
CA THR A 198 -4.12 8.82 -8.61
C THR A 198 -4.52 10.19 -8.10
N GLY A 199 -5.79 10.37 -7.80
CA GLY A 199 -6.22 11.58 -7.13
C GLY A 199 -7.64 11.49 -6.66
N GLY A 200 -7.97 12.38 -5.74
CA GLY A 200 -9.33 12.48 -5.22
C GLY A 200 -9.61 13.82 -4.59
N ILE A 201 -10.90 14.14 -4.54
CA ILE A 201 -11.44 15.34 -3.90
C ILE A 201 -12.57 14.89 -3.00
N ASN A 202 -12.65 15.48 -1.81
CA ASN A 202 -13.74 15.23 -0.87
C ASN A 202 -14.22 16.53 -0.22
N TYR A 203 -15.52 16.60 0.05
CA TYR A 203 -16.05 17.64 0.93
C TYR A 203 -15.66 17.31 2.37
N ILE A 204 -15.25 18.31 3.15
CA ILE A 204 -14.92 18.15 4.56
C ILE A 204 -16.00 18.87 5.38
N GLN A 205 -16.58 18.15 6.32
CA GLN A 205 -17.39 18.71 7.40
C GLN A 205 -16.83 18.19 8.71
N ASP A 206 -16.00 18.97 9.38
CA ASP A 206 -15.44 18.61 10.68
C ASP A 206 -16.21 19.37 11.76
N GLN A 207 -16.78 18.66 12.73
CA GLN A 207 -17.51 19.28 13.85
C GLN A 207 -16.60 19.67 15.01
N ASN A 208 -15.33 19.25 14.98
CA ASN A 208 -14.36 19.47 16.05
C ASN A 208 -12.94 19.61 15.47
N ILE A 209 -12.73 20.59 14.58
CA ILE A 209 -11.46 20.78 13.86
C ILE A 209 -10.28 21.11 14.79
N ASN A 210 -10.58 21.75 15.92
CA ASN A 210 -9.59 22.14 16.94
C ASN A 210 -9.34 21.05 17.99
N ASN A 211 -9.92 19.86 17.84
CA ASN A 211 -9.79 18.73 18.76
C ASN A 211 -10.22 19.06 20.20
N ALA A 212 -11.20 19.94 20.38
CA ALA A 212 -11.72 20.33 21.69
C ALA A 212 -12.13 19.12 22.53
N PRO A 213 -11.89 19.17 23.87
CA PRO A 213 -12.18 18.05 24.73
C PRO A 213 -13.68 17.87 24.92
N THR A 214 -14.10 16.63 25.16
CA THR A 214 -15.51 16.29 25.42
C THR A 214 -16.02 16.97 26.70
N ASN A 215 -15.15 17.13 27.71
CA ASN A 215 -15.42 17.95 28.88
C ASN A 215 -14.55 19.22 28.83
N PRO A 216 -15.15 20.41 28.61
CA PRO A 216 -14.41 21.66 28.56
C PRO A 216 -13.92 22.14 29.93
N ASN A 217 -14.52 21.67 31.03
CA ASN A 217 -14.13 22.06 32.39
C ASN A 217 -13.01 21.14 32.88
N LEU A 218 -11.77 21.64 32.79
CA LEU A 218 -10.57 20.87 33.06
C LEU A 218 -10.06 21.10 34.50
N SER A 219 -10.42 22.23 35.12
CA SER A 219 -10.30 22.49 36.57
C SER A 219 -11.23 23.64 37.00
N GLU A 220 -11.24 24.02 38.30
CA GLU A 220 -12.01 25.17 38.82
C GLU A 220 -11.64 26.52 38.17
N HIS A 221 -10.46 26.64 37.56
CA HIS A 221 -9.96 27.88 36.95
C HIS A 221 -9.61 27.74 35.48
N TRP A 222 -9.84 26.57 34.88
CA TRP A 222 -9.39 26.30 33.53
C TRP A 222 -10.45 25.60 32.69
N THR A 223 -10.84 26.30 31.62
CA THR A 223 -11.83 25.85 30.64
C THR A 223 -11.18 25.81 29.26
N ALA A 224 -11.26 24.68 28.57
CA ALA A 224 -10.78 24.56 27.21
C ALA A 224 -11.70 25.29 26.22
N GLN A 225 -11.16 25.61 25.05
CA GLN A 225 -11.94 26.11 23.93
C GLN A 225 -13.02 25.10 23.52
N GLU A 226 -14.19 25.62 23.16
CA GLU A 226 -15.29 24.81 22.61
C GLU A 226 -14.93 24.22 21.25
N ALA A 227 -15.62 23.14 20.87
CA ALA A 227 -15.46 22.50 19.58
C ALA A 227 -15.83 23.47 18.45
N GLN A 228 -14.95 23.60 17.47
CA GLN A 228 -15.15 24.43 16.29
C GLN A 228 -15.55 23.55 15.11
N SER A 229 -16.66 23.90 14.47
CA SER A 229 -17.04 23.29 13.19
C SER A 229 -16.35 24.01 12.04
N ALA A 230 -15.95 23.25 11.03
CA ALA A 230 -15.34 23.77 9.82
C ALA A 230 -15.78 22.98 8.60
N HIS A 231 -15.86 23.68 7.47
CA HIS A 231 -16.29 23.15 6.20
C HIS A 231 -15.25 23.46 5.12
N GLY A 232 -14.96 22.47 4.29
CA GLY A 232 -13.82 22.58 3.40
C GLY A 232 -13.82 21.59 2.26
N ILE A 233 -12.71 21.61 1.54
CA ILE A 233 -12.41 20.69 0.47
C ILE A 233 -11.04 20.08 0.76
N GLY A 234 -10.99 18.75 0.78
CA GLY A 234 -9.76 17.98 0.73
C GLY A 234 -9.47 17.59 -0.70
N ALA A 235 -8.22 17.68 -1.12
CA ALA A 235 -7.77 17.20 -2.41
C ALA A 235 -6.41 16.52 -2.26
N HIS A 236 -6.19 15.45 -3.02
CA HIS A 236 -4.91 14.79 -3.10
C HIS A 236 -4.60 14.32 -4.51
N VAL A 237 -3.31 14.28 -4.85
CA VAL A 237 -2.79 13.79 -6.12
C VAL A 237 -1.55 12.93 -5.83
N GLY A 238 -1.51 11.73 -6.40
CA GLY A 238 -0.36 10.84 -6.37
C GLY A 238 0.13 10.56 -7.79
N ILE A 239 1.40 10.82 -8.05
CA ILE A 239 2.08 10.54 -9.32
C ILE A 239 3.16 9.51 -9.04
N ALA A 240 3.07 8.34 -9.66
CA ALA A 240 4.09 7.31 -9.57
C ALA A 240 4.64 6.97 -10.95
N LYS A 241 5.95 6.76 -11.02
CA LYS A 241 6.65 6.28 -12.21
C LYS A 241 7.53 5.12 -11.82
N LYS A 242 7.44 4.06 -12.61
CA LYS A 242 8.25 2.86 -12.49
C LYS A 242 9.11 2.72 -13.72
N HIS A 243 10.30 2.15 -13.51
CA HIS A 243 11.16 1.77 -14.61
C HIS A 243 11.77 0.41 -14.32
N THR A 244 11.39 -0.58 -15.11
CA THR A 244 11.88 -1.94 -14.94
C THR A 244 13.34 -2.04 -15.40
N LEU A 245 14.15 -2.74 -14.62
CA LEU A 245 15.55 -3.04 -14.88
C LEU A 245 15.74 -4.56 -15.00
N ALA A 246 16.97 -4.97 -15.35
CA ALA A 246 17.32 -6.38 -15.43
C ALA A 246 17.27 -7.09 -14.06
N HIS A 247 17.14 -8.42 -14.08
CA HIS A 247 17.19 -9.29 -12.88
C HIS A 247 16.12 -8.98 -11.81
N GLY A 248 14.92 -8.56 -12.22
CA GLY A 248 13.81 -8.31 -11.30
C GLY A 248 13.94 -7.02 -10.48
N TYR A 249 14.90 -6.15 -10.81
CA TYR A 249 15.00 -4.83 -10.20
C TYR A 249 14.11 -3.81 -10.90
N GLN A 250 13.65 -2.81 -10.17
CA GLN A 250 12.85 -1.70 -10.66
C GLN A 250 13.23 -0.42 -9.91
N LEU A 251 13.28 0.70 -10.62
CA LEU A 251 13.37 2.03 -10.02
C LEU A 251 11.96 2.61 -9.86
N ASP A 252 11.67 3.16 -8.69
CA ASP A 252 10.38 3.73 -8.34
C ASP A 252 10.54 5.21 -7.96
N GLY A 253 9.69 6.07 -8.51
CA GLY A 253 9.54 7.45 -8.06
C GLY A 253 8.07 7.74 -7.75
N ASP A 254 7.79 8.26 -6.57
CA ASP A 254 6.44 8.57 -6.12
C ASP A 254 6.38 10.00 -5.55
N LEU A 255 5.45 10.81 -6.04
CA LEU A 255 5.11 12.13 -5.52
C LEU A 255 3.67 12.13 -5.05
N HIS A 256 3.45 12.42 -3.77
CA HIS A 256 2.13 12.61 -3.17
C HIS A 256 1.96 14.06 -2.73
N LEU A 257 0.90 14.71 -3.20
CA LEU A 257 0.52 16.07 -2.84
C LEU A 257 -0.87 16.04 -2.22
N GLY A 258 -1.06 16.70 -1.07
CA GLY A 258 -2.33 16.81 -0.39
C GLY A 258 -2.61 18.25 0.02
N ALA A 259 -3.88 18.64 0.06
CA ALA A 259 -4.30 19.92 0.59
C ALA A 259 -5.69 19.83 1.24
N LYS A 260 -5.85 20.55 2.35
CA LYS A 260 -7.15 20.79 3.00
C LYS A 260 -7.38 22.29 3.04
N TYR A 261 -8.47 22.73 2.45
CA TYR A 261 -8.89 24.11 2.44
C TYR A 261 -10.24 24.27 3.13
N TYR A 262 -10.26 25.00 4.23
CA TYR A 262 -11.44 25.38 5.00
C TYR A 262 -11.79 26.83 4.71
N HIS A 263 -13.03 27.09 4.30
CA HIS A 263 -13.44 28.44 3.91
C HIS A 263 -13.87 29.30 5.11
N ASP A 264 -14.45 28.66 6.12
CA ASP A 264 -14.91 29.22 7.39
C ASP A 264 -13.85 29.12 8.51
N ALA A 265 -12.86 28.24 8.38
CA ALA A 265 -11.79 28.03 9.37
C ALA A 265 -10.39 28.06 8.74
N LYS A 266 -10.06 29.12 7.98
CA LYS A 266 -8.82 29.21 7.16
C LYS A 266 -7.51 29.02 7.94
N SER A 267 -7.49 29.26 9.25
CA SER A 267 -6.33 29.02 10.12
C SER A 267 -5.93 27.55 10.23
N TYR A 268 -6.81 26.63 9.83
CA TYR A 268 -6.55 25.19 9.80
C TYR A 268 -6.21 24.66 8.40
N ASN A 269 -6.01 25.56 7.42
CA ASN A 269 -5.59 25.14 6.08
C ASN A 269 -4.23 24.45 6.14
N GLU A 270 -4.11 23.38 5.36
CA GLU A 270 -2.95 22.50 5.36
C GLU A 270 -2.60 22.11 3.92
N ALA A 271 -1.30 21.99 3.62
CA ALA A 271 -0.82 21.36 2.40
C ALA A 271 0.40 20.49 2.70
N THR A 272 0.45 19.32 2.09
CA THR A 272 1.53 18.34 2.26
C THR A 272 2.09 17.93 0.92
N GLY A 273 3.40 17.70 0.87
CA GLY A 273 4.09 17.17 -0.29
C GLY A 273 5.15 16.17 0.11
N LYS A 274 5.04 14.94 -0.39
CA LYS A 274 5.95 13.82 -0.12
C LYS A 274 6.53 13.29 -1.42
N LEU A 275 7.85 13.31 -1.54
CA LEU A 275 8.60 12.72 -2.64
C LEU A 275 9.38 11.51 -2.12
N SER A 276 9.24 10.36 -2.77
CA SER A 276 10.05 9.17 -2.50
C SER A 276 10.68 8.64 -3.77
N ILE A 277 11.92 8.20 -3.68
CA ILE A 277 12.64 7.55 -4.78
C ILE A 277 13.22 6.26 -4.20
N GLY A 278 12.93 5.13 -4.82
CA GLY A 278 13.28 3.82 -4.28
C GLY A 278 13.71 2.82 -5.33
N ILE A 279 14.27 1.72 -4.85
CA ILE A 279 14.55 0.53 -5.64
C ILE A 279 13.68 -0.61 -5.12
N THR A 280 13.06 -1.34 -6.03
CA THR A 280 12.30 -2.56 -5.74
C THR A 280 12.99 -3.74 -6.39
N HIS A 281 13.13 -4.84 -5.67
CA HIS A 281 13.41 -6.15 -6.24
C HIS A 281 12.15 -6.99 -6.13
N HIS A 282 11.68 -7.57 -7.24
CA HIS A 282 10.52 -8.43 -7.26
C HIS A 282 10.78 -9.76 -7.98
N ASP A 283 10.09 -10.79 -7.52
CA ASP A 283 9.98 -12.08 -8.19
C ASP A 283 8.50 -12.52 -8.21
N ALA A 284 8.23 -13.77 -8.58
CA ALA A 284 6.87 -14.31 -8.61
C ALA A 284 6.08 -14.13 -7.30
N HIS A 285 6.76 -14.21 -6.15
CA HIS A 285 6.12 -14.23 -4.83
C HIS A 285 6.54 -13.10 -3.91
N HIS A 286 7.73 -12.53 -4.06
CA HIS A 286 8.29 -11.52 -3.18
C HIS A 286 8.45 -10.19 -3.89
N ALA A 287 8.22 -9.09 -3.17
CA ALA A 287 8.68 -7.77 -3.57
C ALA A 287 9.27 -7.05 -2.37
N VAL A 288 10.49 -6.54 -2.50
CA VAL A 288 11.20 -5.79 -1.46
C VAL A 288 11.53 -4.42 -2.02
N ARG A 289 11.00 -3.35 -1.41
CA ARG A 289 11.24 -1.96 -1.81
C ARG A 289 11.94 -1.21 -0.70
N LEU A 290 13.02 -0.52 -1.05
CA LEU A 290 13.72 0.44 -0.17
C LEU A 290 13.63 1.83 -0.79
N ALA A 291 13.07 2.79 -0.06
CA ALA A 291 12.81 4.13 -0.57
C ALA A 291 13.09 5.21 0.48
N PRO A 292 14.16 6.02 0.35
CA PRO A 292 14.24 7.30 1.03
C PRO A 292 13.11 8.24 0.57
N TYR A 293 12.66 9.10 1.47
CA TYR A 293 11.67 10.11 1.17
C TYR A 293 11.94 11.43 1.88
N LEU A 294 11.37 12.48 1.31
CA LEU A 294 11.30 13.82 1.86
C LEU A 294 9.84 14.27 1.86
N GLU A 295 9.38 14.78 2.99
CA GLU A 295 8.04 15.31 3.18
C GLU A 295 8.10 16.74 3.71
N HIS A 296 7.26 17.61 3.17
CA HIS A 296 7.07 18.98 3.62
C HIS A 296 5.60 19.21 3.92
N THR A 297 5.32 19.79 5.08
CA THR A 297 3.98 20.18 5.51
C THR A 297 3.94 21.68 5.68
N TYR A 298 2.90 22.31 5.16
CA TYR A 298 2.57 23.71 5.32
C TYR A 298 1.25 23.79 6.09
N TYR A 299 1.20 24.64 7.11
CA TYR A 299 0.05 24.77 7.99
C TYR A 299 -0.18 26.24 8.30
N ALA A 300 -1.45 26.64 8.38
CA ALA A 300 -1.84 28.02 8.67
C ALA A 300 -1.80 28.38 10.18
N GLY A 301 -1.40 27.45 11.05
CA GLY A 301 -1.01 27.74 12.44
C GLY A 301 -2.15 27.75 13.46
N GLY A 302 -3.34 27.28 13.09
CA GLY A 302 -4.47 27.13 14.00
C GLY A 302 -4.98 28.46 14.55
N HIS A 303 -5.93 28.40 15.50
CA HIS A 303 -6.44 29.61 16.14
C HIS A 303 -5.43 30.17 17.15
N SER A 304 -4.50 31.02 16.68
CA SER A 304 -3.56 31.75 17.53
C SER A 304 -3.95 33.22 17.65
N GLN A 305 -4.17 33.73 18.86
CA GLN A 305 -4.42 35.17 19.11
C GLN A 305 -3.31 36.07 18.53
N ASN A 306 -2.10 35.53 18.33
CA ASN A 306 -0.93 36.27 17.88
C ASN A 306 -0.65 36.14 16.37
N ASN A 307 -1.39 35.33 15.61
CA ASN A 307 -1.24 35.23 14.17
C ASN A 307 -2.62 35.16 13.46
N PRO A 308 -3.28 36.31 13.25
CA PRO A 308 -4.57 36.37 12.56
C PRO A 308 -4.45 36.12 11.05
N SER A 309 -3.24 36.00 10.53
CA SER A 309 -3.01 35.78 9.11
C SER A 309 -3.17 34.29 8.83
N ALA A 310 -4.32 33.89 8.30
CA ALA A 310 -4.61 32.53 7.85
C ALA A 310 -3.78 32.13 6.60
N LYS A 311 -2.47 32.40 6.64
CA LYS A 311 -1.50 32.15 5.60
C LYS A 311 -0.84 30.81 5.85
N LEU A 312 -0.70 30.00 4.80
CA LEU A 312 0.11 28.78 4.89
C LEU A 312 1.57 29.15 5.10
N GLU A 313 2.15 28.66 6.20
CA GLU A 313 3.57 28.76 6.48
C GLU A 313 4.17 27.36 6.53
N HIS A 314 5.47 27.24 6.29
CA HIS A 314 6.15 25.95 6.35
C HIS A 314 6.15 25.45 7.80
N PHE A 315 5.52 24.30 8.04
CA PHE A 315 5.27 23.79 9.38
C PHE A 315 6.34 22.77 9.78
N SER A 316 6.56 21.77 8.92
CA SER A 316 7.52 20.70 9.19
C SER A 316 8.17 20.16 7.93
N GLN A 317 9.39 19.66 8.11
CA GLN A 317 10.12 18.88 7.13
C GLN A 317 10.49 17.53 7.73
N THR A 318 10.18 16.45 7.03
CA THR A 318 10.49 15.09 7.46
C THR A 318 11.38 14.41 6.43
N LYS A 319 12.51 13.87 6.87
CA LYS A 319 13.35 12.99 6.06
C LYS A 319 13.20 11.58 6.59
N GLY A 320 12.99 10.61 5.71
CA GLY A 320 12.81 9.24 6.14
C GLY A 320 13.29 8.21 5.16
N LEU A 321 13.22 6.95 5.60
CA LEU A 321 13.58 5.76 4.87
C LEU A 321 12.53 4.70 5.12
N SER A 322 11.96 4.17 4.04
CA SER A 322 10.90 3.17 4.08
C SER A 322 11.38 1.87 3.46
N LEU A 323 11.22 0.75 4.17
CA LEU A 323 11.45 -0.60 3.69
C LEU A 323 10.13 -1.36 3.72
N SER A 324 9.64 -1.79 2.56
CA SER A 324 8.45 -2.64 2.47
C SER A 324 8.77 -3.99 1.87
N TRP A 325 8.34 -5.06 2.53
CA TRP A 325 8.36 -6.41 2.00
C TRP A 325 6.94 -6.91 1.77
N GLN A 326 6.67 -7.42 0.59
CA GLN A 326 5.42 -8.05 0.20
C GLN A 326 5.68 -9.51 -0.16
N TYR A 327 4.78 -10.39 0.27
CA TYR A 327 4.79 -11.82 -0.04
C TYR A 327 3.41 -12.30 -0.50
N THR A 328 3.35 -12.87 -1.69
CA THR A 328 2.14 -13.36 -2.36
C THR A 328 2.32 -14.85 -2.70
N PRO A 329 2.13 -15.77 -1.73
CA PRO A 329 2.26 -17.22 -1.99
C PRO A 329 1.18 -17.74 -2.94
N HIS A 330 0.01 -17.09 -2.95
CA HIS A 330 -1.13 -17.42 -3.80
C HIS A 330 -1.85 -16.12 -4.18
N PRO A 331 -2.49 -16.00 -5.37
CA PRO A 331 -3.17 -14.76 -5.77
C PRO A 331 -4.24 -14.25 -4.80
N GLN A 332 -4.76 -15.12 -3.93
CA GLN A 332 -5.76 -14.78 -2.92
C GLN A 332 -5.17 -14.37 -1.56
N TRP A 333 -3.85 -14.46 -1.37
CA TRP A 333 -3.19 -14.17 -0.11
C TRP A 333 -2.00 -13.24 -0.32
N GLN A 334 -1.97 -12.13 0.40
CA GLN A 334 -0.87 -11.18 0.36
C GLN A 334 -0.49 -10.77 1.78
N SER A 335 0.78 -10.94 2.13
CA SER A 335 1.35 -10.40 3.37
C SER A 335 2.21 -9.18 3.06
N THR A 336 2.13 -8.16 3.89
CA THR A 336 2.95 -6.94 3.77
C THR A 336 3.56 -6.61 5.12
N VAL A 337 4.87 -6.37 5.15
CA VAL A 337 5.60 -5.78 6.28
C VAL A 337 6.18 -4.44 5.83
N LEU A 338 5.99 -3.40 6.62
CA LEU A 338 6.49 -2.05 6.39
C LEU A 338 7.29 -1.61 7.62
N LEU A 339 8.53 -1.20 7.39
CA LEU A 339 9.39 -0.56 8.37
C LEU A 339 9.69 0.85 7.88
N ASP A 340 9.37 1.86 8.67
CA ASP A 340 9.60 3.25 8.34
C ASP A 340 10.41 3.92 9.45
N TYR A 341 11.45 4.63 9.05
CA TYR A 341 12.22 5.49 9.91
C TYR A 341 12.09 6.92 9.42
N ALA A 342 11.75 7.85 10.32
CA ALA A 342 11.53 9.24 9.98
C ALA A 342 12.18 10.17 11.00
N ARG A 343 12.68 11.31 10.53
CA ARG A 343 13.15 12.42 11.36
C ARG A 343 12.35 13.69 11.01
N PRO A 344 11.23 13.95 11.69
CA PRO A 344 10.51 15.20 11.54
C PRO A 344 11.25 16.36 12.22
N ARG A 345 11.19 17.54 11.59
CA ARG A 345 11.71 18.82 12.10
C ARG A 345 10.64 19.89 11.94
N TYR A 346 10.32 20.61 13.01
CA TYR A 346 9.27 21.62 13.05
C TYR A 346 9.86 23.02 13.13
N GLN A 347 9.22 23.99 12.47
CA GLN A 347 9.68 25.39 12.53
C GLN A 347 9.33 26.07 13.85
N THR A 348 8.12 25.85 14.35
CA THR A 348 7.57 26.55 15.53
C THR A 348 7.43 25.63 16.75
N ARG A 349 7.40 24.31 16.56
CA ARG A 349 7.16 23.29 17.59
C ARG A 349 8.37 22.39 17.80
N THR A 350 9.52 22.98 18.10
CA THR A 350 10.78 22.22 18.18
C THR A 350 10.78 21.15 19.27
N HIS A 351 9.92 21.24 20.28
CA HIS A 351 9.74 20.18 21.29
C HIS A 351 9.29 18.84 20.69
N LEU A 352 8.64 18.86 19.51
CA LEU A 352 8.24 17.67 18.74
C LEU A 352 9.34 17.15 17.79
N ASP A 353 10.46 17.84 17.65
CA ASP A 353 11.58 17.36 16.83
C ASP A 353 12.10 16.03 17.37
N GLY A 354 12.45 15.10 16.50
CA GLY A 354 12.91 13.80 16.97
C GLY A 354 13.02 12.73 15.91
N GLU A 355 12.83 11.50 16.35
CA GLU A 355 12.87 10.30 15.53
C GLU A 355 11.59 9.49 15.71
N THR A 356 11.06 8.99 14.60
CA THR A 356 9.89 8.12 14.59
C THR A 356 10.23 6.81 13.90
N TYR A 357 9.93 5.71 14.58
CA TYR A 357 10.01 4.36 14.04
C TYR A 357 8.60 3.82 13.92
N PHE A 358 8.21 3.40 12.72
CA PHE A 358 6.93 2.79 12.46
C PHE A 358 7.13 1.39 11.88
N THR A 359 6.37 0.44 12.39
CA THR A 359 6.36 -0.93 11.90
C THR A 359 4.93 -1.38 11.72
N GLN A 360 4.61 -1.94 10.56
CA GLN A 360 3.30 -2.52 10.29
C GLN A 360 3.47 -3.90 9.66
N ALA A 361 2.67 -4.86 10.12
CA ALA A 361 2.50 -6.15 9.47
C ALA A 361 1.03 -6.33 9.15
N SER A 362 0.70 -6.78 7.94
CA SER A 362 -0.68 -7.02 7.53
C SER A 362 -0.81 -8.23 6.61
N LEU A 363 -1.96 -8.88 6.68
CA LEU A 363 -2.37 -10.01 5.87
C LEU A 363 -3.68 -9.66 5.17
N ALA A 364 -3.69 -9.76 3.85
CA ALA A 364 -4.87 -9.60 3.02
C ALA A 364 -5.29 -10.94 2.44
N HIS A 365 -6.61 -11.19 2.44
CA HIS A 365 -7.22 -12.37 1.88
C HIS A 365 -8.37 -12.00 0.94
N ALA A 366 -8.27 -12.40 -0.32
CA ALA A 366 -9.29 -12.19 -1.34
C ALA A 366 -9.86 -13.54 -1.80
N PRO A 367 -10.85 -14.12 -1.09
CA PRO A 367 -11.39 -15.44 -1.45
C PRO A 367 -12.09 -15.44 -2.82
N SER A 368 -12.55 -14.29 -3.28
CA SER A 368 -13.08 -14.08 -4.63
C SER A 368 -12.79 -12.66 -5.10
N ALA A 369 -13.02 -12.37 -6.39
CA ALA A 369 -12.98 -11.00 -6.90
C ALA A 369 -14.02 -10.06 -6.28
N MET A 370 -15.00 -10.59 -5.53
CA MET A 370 -16.08 -9.83 -4.91
C MET A 370 -15.86 -9.55 -3.43
N GLN A 371 -14.80 -10.07 -2.81
CA GLN A 371 -14.59 -9.95 -1.38
C GLN A 371 -13.11 -9.84 -1.04
N GLN A 372 -12.77 -8.87 -0.19
CA GLN A 372 -11.42 -8.68 0.31
C GLN A 372 -11.46 -8.45 1.83
N TRP A 373 -10.58 -9.14 2.53
CA TRP A 373 -10.33 -8.98 3.96
C TRP A 373 -8.90 -8.52 4.17
N GLN A 374 -8.67 -7.70 5.18
CA GLN A 374 -7.33 -7.35 5.60
C GLN A 374 -7.26 -7.20 7.12
N LEU A 375 -6.25 -7.80 7.72
CA LEU A 375 -5.94 -7.67 9.14
C LEU A 375 -4.51 -7.13 9.26
N GLY A 376 -4.29 -6.21 10.18
CA GLY A 376 -2.98 -5.64 10.39
C GLY A 376 -2.72 -5.24 11.84
N ILE A 377 -1.46 -5.27 12.21
CA ILE A 377 -0.95 -4.74 13.46
C ILE A 377 0.09 -3.67 13.14
N ASN A 378 0.18 -2.65 13.98
CA ASN A 378 1.20 -1.63 13.85
C ASN A 378 1.77 -1.22 15.21
N TYR A 379 3.01 -0.72 15.15
CA TYR A 379 3.75 -0.18 16.28
C TYR A 379 4.41 1.12 15.85
N THR A 380 4.23 2.16 16.65
CA THR A 380 4.95 3.43 16.50
C THR A 380 5.74 3.69 17.77
N HIS A 381 7.00 4.05 17.61
CA HIS A 381 7.82 4.66 18.66
C HIS A 381 8.24 6.03 18.18
N ALA A 382 7.79 7.07 18.87
CA ALA A 382 8.23 8.43 18.67
C ALA A 382 9.13 8.83 19.85
N ASP A 383 10.34 9.26 19.54
CA ASP A 383 11.26 9.86 20.50
C ASP A 383 11.47 11.33 20.12
N THR A 384 10.89 12.23 20.90
CA THR A 384 10.86 13.67 20.69
C THR A 384 11.86 14.37 21.62
N GLN A 385 12.12 15.65 21.36
CA GLN A 385 12.99 16.47 22.20
C GLN A 385 12.46 16.53 23.65
N ASP A 386 11.16 16.76 23.81
CA ASP A 386 10.50 16.75 25.11
C ASP A 386 9.88 15.37 25.38
N LYS A 387 10.24 14.73 26.50
CA LYS A 387 9.88 13.33 26.78
C LYS A 387 8.40 13.12 27.09
N ASP A 388 7.67 14.17 27.43
CA ASP A 388 6.22 14.15 27.60
C ASP A 388 5.46 14.14 26.26
N ASP A 389 6.15 14.37 25.14
CA ASP A 389 5.64 14.14 23.78
C ASP A 389 6.13 12.83 23.15
N SER A 390 7.08 12.15 23.78
CA SER A 390 7.59 10.85 23.32
C SER A 390 6.62 9.73 23.70
N TYR A 391 6.38 8.79 22.80
CA TYR A 391 5.38 7.74 23.03
C TYR A 391 5.67 6.40 22.36
N HIS A 392 4.98 5.38 22.86
CA HIS A 392 4.73 4.13 22.14
C HIS A 392 3.26 4.02 21.79
N ARG A 393 2.96 3.51 20.60
CA ARG A 393 1.61 3.24 20.13
C ARG A 393 1.52 1.85 19.56
N TYR A 394 0.59 1.05 20.05
CA TYR A 394 0.29 -0.29 19.55
C TYR A 394 -1.10 -0.28 18.93
N GLY A 395 -1.22 -0.64 17.66
CA GLY A 395 -2.47 -0.61 16.94
C GLY A 395 -2.81 -1.94 16.28
N VAL A 396 -4.11 -2.18 16.14
CA VAL A 396 -4.69 -3.26 15.33
C VAL A 396 -5.71 -2.66 14.38
N ARG A 397 -5.79 -3.20 13.17
CA ARG A 397 -6.74 -2.76 12.13
C ARG A 397 -7.34 -3.96 11.42
N ALA A 398 -8.61 -3.84 11.07
CA ALA A 398 -9.33 -4.78 10.23
C ALA A 398 -10.06 -4.01 9.13
N SER A 399 -10.02 -4.52 7.91
CA SER A 399 -10.74 -3.99 6.76
C SER A 399 -11.49 -5.11 6.07
N TRP A 400 -12.73 -4.84 5.69
CA TRP A 400 -13.56 -5.75 4.91
C TRP A 400 -14.22 -4.98 3.77
N GLN A 401 -14.05 -5.48 2.55
CA GLN A 401 -14.70 -4.97 1.35
C GLN A 401 -15.54 -6.08 0.72
N GLN A 402 -16.74 -5.71 0.28
CA GLN A 402 -17.67 -6.60 -0.38
C GLN A 402 -18.29 -5.91 -1.60
N GLU A 403 -18.23 -6.62 -2.72
CA GLU A 403 -18.96 -6.34 -3.94
C GLU A 403 -20.25 -7.16 -3.92
N TRP A 404 -21.39 -6.47 -3.91
CA TRP A 404 -22.71 -7.07 -3.93
C TRP A 404 -23.23 -7.22 -5.36
N ALA A 405 -24.30 -8.00 -5.51
CA ALA A 405 -25.09 -8.01 -6.73
C ALA A 405 -25.62 -6.60 -7.07
N HIS A 406 -26.03 -6.39 -8.33
CA HIS A 406 -26.58 -5.13 -8.84
C HIS A 406 -25.65 -3.91 -8.79
N GLY A 407 -24.35 -4.09 -8.53
CA GLY A 407 -23.36 -3.01 -8.65
C GLY A 407 -23.09 -2.24 -7.35
N ILE A 408 -23.67 -2.64 -6.21
CA ILE A 408 -23.41 -2.00 -4.91
C ILE A 408 -22.10 -2.54 -4.32
N SER A 409 -21.31 -1.67 -3.72
CA SER A 409 -20.06 -2.01 -3.05
C SER A 409 -20.03 -1.38 -1.65
N THR A 410 -19.49 -2.10 -0.69
CA THR A 410 -19.33 -1.62 0.69
C THR A 410 -17.92 -1.90 1.20
N GLN A 411 -17.42 -0.99 2.04
CA GLN A 411 -16.15 -1.16 2.76
C GLN A 411 -16.36 -0.76 4.22
N LEU A 412 -15.79 -1.56 5.13
CA LEU A 412 -15.79 -1.30 6.56
C LEU A 412 -14.36 -1.42 7.08
N ASP A 413 -13.88 -0.36 7.71
CA ASP A 413 -12.58 -0.30 8.37
C ASP A 413 -12.76 -0.07 9.87
N LEU A 414 -12.10 -0.91 10.66
CA LEU A 414 -12.09 -0.86 12.11
C LEU A 414 -10.65 -0.73 12.60
N GLY A 415 -10.42 0.14 13.56
CA GLY A 415 -9.12 0.37 14.16
C GLY A 415 -9.21 0.57 15.66
N TYR A 416 -8.25 -0.01 16.38
CA TYR A 416 -8.01 0.26 17.78
C TYR A 416 -6.52 0.48 18.00
N ALA A 417 -6.15 1.47 18.81
CA ALA A 417 -4.78 1.63 19.26
C ALA A 417 -4.69 2.09 20.70
N HIS A 418 -3.60 1.73 21.35
CA HIS A 418 -3.22 2.23 22.66
C HIS A 418 -1.93 3.02 22.55
N ARG A 419 -1.96 4.30 22.91
CA ARG A 419 -0.80 5.20 22.92
C ARG A 419 -0.48 5.58 24.36
N ARG A 420 0.79 5.44 24.74
CA ARG A 420 1.28 5.80 26.07
C ARG A 420 2.56 6.64 25.95
N TYR A 421 2.55 7.78 26.60
CA TYR A 421 3.68 8.71 26.62
C TYR A 421 4.74 8.29 27.64
N HIS A 422 5.97 8.80 27.50
CA HIS A 422 7.12 8.38 28.30
C HIS A 422 7.28 9.15 29.61
N ALA A 423 6.91 10.44 29.62
CA ALA A 423 7.03 11.29 30.81
C ALA A 423 5.67 11.90 31.20
N PRO A 424 5.50 12.31 32.47
CA PRO A 424 4.32 13.05 32.89
C PRO A 424 4.29 14.44 32.23
N MET A 425 3.11 14.84 31.77
CA MET A 425 2.90 16.19 31.27
C MET A 425 3.05 17.20 32.42
N PRO A 426 3.85 18.27 32.29
CA PRO A 426 4.15 19.20 33.39
C PRO A 426 2.92 19.82 34.06
N ILE A 427 1.86 20.08 33.30
CA ILE A 427 0.64 20.77 33.79
C ILE A 427 -0.23 19.84 34.66
N PHE A 428 -0.38 18.58 34.28
CA PHE A 428 -1.23 17.62 35.02
C PHE A 428 -0.45 16.69 35.93
N ASN A 429 0.88 16.69 35.84
CA ASN A 429 1.78 15.75 36.50
C ASN A 429 1.34 14.28 36.34
N GLN A 430 0.81 13.96 35.16
CA GLN A 430 0.29 12.65 34.80
C GLN A 430 0.84 12.23 33.45
N THR A 431 1.25 10.97 33.33
CA THR A 431 1.64 10.39 32.05
C THR A 431 0.39 10.10 31.22
N GLN A 432 0.28 10.73 30.06
CA GLN A 432 -0.86 10.57 29.18
C GLN A 432 -0.94 9.14 28.62
N SER A 433 -2.15 8.60 28.58
CA SER A 433 -2.48 7.31 28.00
C SER A 433 -3.81 7.39 27.28
N ASN A 434 -3.79 7.09 25.98
CA ASN A 434 -4.93 7.23 25.08
C ASN A 434 -5.34 5.87 24.51
N HIS A 435 -6.64 5.60 24.52
CA HIS A 435 -7.29 4.52 23.78
C HIS A 435 -7.99 5.13 22.57
N GLU A 436 -7.55 4.76 21.39
CA GLU A 436 -7.96 5.35 20.12
C GLU A 436 -8.83 4.34 19.36
N TYR A 437 -10.04 4.74 19.01
CA TYR A 437 -10.99 3.95 18.24
C TYR A 437 -11.29 4.65 16.92
N HIS A 438 -11.28 3.87 15.85
CA HIS A 438 -11.57 4.36 14.51
C HIS A 438 -12.55 3.40 13.82
N ILE A 439 -13.62 3.97 13.25
CA ILE A 439 -14.59 3.23 12.44
C ILE A 439 -14.82 4.05 11.18
N GLN A 440 -14.69 3.42 10.02
CA GLN A 440 -15.04 4.03 8.75
C GLN A 440 -15.88 3.06 7.93
N GLY A 441 -17.02 3.54 7.42
CA GLY A 441 -17.92 2.79 6.57
C GLY A 441 -18.12 3.53 5.26
N SER A 442 -17.96 2.84 4.14
CA SER A 442 -18.15 3.41 2.81
C SER A 442 -19.14 2.60 1.99
N ILE A 443 -19.97 3.28 1.20
CA ILE A 443 -20.89 2.68 0.23
C ILE A 443 -20.82 3.43 -1.10
N TRP A 444 -20.81 2.68 -2.20
CA TRP A 444 -20.84 3.25 -3.54
C TRP A 444 -21.54 2.29 -4.52
N HIS A 445 -21.87 2.82 -5.69
CA HIS A 445 -22.47 2.03 -6.76
C HIS A 445 -21.57 2.07 -8.00
N ARG A 446 -21.02 0.93 -8.41
CA ARG A 446 -20.02 0.80 -9.49
C ARG A 446 -20.51 1.36 -10.83
N ASN A 447 -21.80 1.27 -11.12
CA ASN A 447 -22.37 1.79 -12.36
C ASN A 447 -22.59 3.31 -12.33
N ILE A 448 -22.55 3.95 -11.16
CA ILE A 448 -22.63 5.41 -11.04
C ILE A 448 -21.20 5.93 -11.16
N HIS A 449 -20.87 6.47 -12.33
CA HIS A 449 -19.57 7.08 -12.56
C HIS A 449 -19.70 8.21 -13.58
N PHE A 450 -18.87 9.23 -13.42
CA PHE A 450 -18.74 10.32 -14.37
C PHE A 450 -17.28 10.46 -14.79
N MET A 451 -16.97 10.31 -16.08
CA MET A 451 -15.60 10.32 -16.60
C MET A 451 -14.65 9.35 -15.88
N GLY A 452 -15.15 8.20 -15.41
CA GLY A 452 -14.37 7.20 -14.65
C GLY A 452 -14.13 7.56 -13.18
N ILE A 453 -14.82 8.56 -12.65
CA ILE A 453 -14.85 8.93 -11.23
C ILE A 453 -16.10 8.30 -10.62
N THR A 454 -15.94 7.48 -9.58
CA THR A 454 -17.06 6.85 -8.86
C THR A 454 -17.28 7.58 -7.52
N PRO A 455 -18.47 8.16 -7.28
CA PRO A 455 -18.76 8.78 -6.00
C PRO A 455 -18.95 7.72 -4.92
N ARG A 456 -18.26 7.92 -3.80
CA ARG A 456 -18.35 7.09 -2.61
C ARG A 456 -18.86 7.91 -1.44
N LEU A 457 -19.92 7.42 -0.79
CA LEU A 457 -20.40 7.99 0.47
C LEU A 457 -19.66 7.31 1.61
N THR A 458 -18.94 8.10 2.39
CA THR A 458 -18.09 7.63 3.49
C THR A 458 -18.59 8.25 4.79
N TRP A 459 -18.70 7.44 5.83
CA TRP A 459 -18.94 7.84 7.20
C TRP A 459 -17.74 7.46 8.05
N GLN A 460 -17.25 8.38 8.87
CA GLN A 460 -16.09 8.17 9.74
C GLN A 460 -16.40 8.62 11.17
N TYR A 461 -16.04 7.75 12.11
CA TYR A 461 -16.12 8.00 13.54
C TYR A 461 -14.75 7.76 14.19
N GLN A 462 -14.33 8.70 15.02
CA GLN A 462 -13.10 8.63 15.78
C GLN A 462 -13.37 9.01 17.24
N HIS A 463 -12.82 8.22 18.14
CA HIS A 463 -12.91 8.47 19.57
C HIS A 463 -11.53 8.26 20.19
N GLN A 464 -11.01 9.29 20.83
CA GLN A 464 -9.81 9.21 21.64
C GLN A 464 -10.24 9.33 23.10
N ASN A 465 -10.15 8.22 23.84
CA ASN A 465 -10.40 8.19 25.27
C ASN A 465 -9.06 8.35 26.00
N SER A 466 -8.92 9.38 26.83
CA SER A 466 -7.67 9.76 27.48
C SER A 466 -7.86 9.81 29.00
N ASN A 467 -6.83 9.45 29.77
CA ASN A 467 -6.82 9.68 31.22
C ASN A 467 -6.73 11.17 31.59
N ILE A 468 -6.30 12.03 30.66
CA ILE A 468 -6.28 13.48 30.80
C ILE A 468 -7.43 14.05 29.96
N ALA A 469 -8.40 14.70 30.62
CA ALA A 469 -9.64 15.20 30.01
C ALA A 469 -9.39 16.14 28.82
N LEU A 470 -8.28 16.90 28.82
CA LEU A 470 -7.88 17.80 27.71
C LEU A 470 -7.75 17.08 26.36
N TYR A 471 -7.39 15.80 26.39
CA TYR A 471 -7.10 14.99 25.20
C TYR A 471 -8.19 13.95 24.90
N GLU A 472 -9.31 13.98 25.62
CA GLU A 472 -10.47 13.14 25.32
C GLU A 472 -11.39 13.84 24.32
N TYR A 473 -11.50 13.33 23.09
CA TYR A 473 -12.36 13.94 22.06
C TYR A 473 -13.05 12.91 21.18
N ARG A 474 -14.11 13.36 20.50
CA ARG A 474 -14.87 12.59 19.51
C ARG A 474 -14.99 13.39 18.23
N LYS A 475 -14.88 12.70 17.10
CA LYS A 475 -15.16 13.24 15.76
C LYS A 475 -16.12 12.31 15.03
N ASN A 476 -17.05 12.90 14.30
CA ASN A 476 -17.99 12.20 13.47
C ASN A 476 -18.25 13.04 12.22
N HIS A 477 -18.03 12.45 11.04
CA HIS A 477 -18.32 13.14 9.79
C HIS A 477 -18.71 12.18 8.68
N ALA A 478 -19.59 12.65 7.79
CA ALA A 478 -19.97 11.96 6.58
C ALA A 478 -19.62 12.85 5.38
N PHE A 479 -19.05 12.25 4.33
CA PHE A 479 -18.62 12.97 3.15
C PHE A 479 -18.74 12.14 1.89
N VAL A 480 -18.79 12.84 0.75
CA VAL A 480 -18.66 12.21 -0.57
C VAL A 480 -17.21 12.34 -1.01
N GLU A 481 -16.61 11.20 -1.32
CA GLU A 481 -15.28 11.09 -1.92
C GLU A 481 -15.43 10.82 -3.42
N LEU A 482 -14.69 11.59 -4.22
CA LEU A 482 -14.55 11.41 -5.65
C LEU A 482 -13.10 11.05 -5.92
N SER A 483 -12.82 9.80 -6.29
CA SER A 483 -11.45 9.35 -6.60
C SER A 483 -11.36 8.69 -7.96
N LYS A 484 -10.16 8.77 -8.55
CA LYS A 484 -9.83 8.13 -9.83
C LYS A 484 -8.39 7.66 -9.84
N ARG A 485 -8.17 6.48 -10.41
CA ARG A 485 -6.88 5.91 -10.74
C ARG A 485 -6.80 5.78 -12.26
N PHE A 486 -5.77 6.37 -12.85
CA PHE A 486 -5.49 6.33 -14.29
C PHE A 486 -4.47 5.23 -14.61
#